data_AF-A0AAU9FM91-F1
#
_entry.id   AF-A0AAU9FM91-F1
#
_cell.length_a   1.000
_cell.length_b   1.000
_cell.length_c   1.000
_cell.angle_alpha   90.00
_cell.angle_beta   90.00
_cell.angle_gamma   90.00
#
_symmetry.space_group_name_H-M   'P 1'
#
loop_
_entity.id
_entity.type
_entity.pdbx_description
1 polymer ?
#
loop_
_entity_poly.entity_id
_entity_poly.type
_entity_poly.pdbx_seq_one_letter_code
_entity_poly.pdbx_strand_id
1 'polypeptide(L)'
;MESDTLDMESDAAALKKLSQSESAGGKETETVAAAALAAEAAAEGAPPTKRQKTVAEEEDLSDREAEDEDEDNDDDEEEEEDEDEDDEDDEEVPQLVLERVQSTQSNLRTFRRIPVFIVDYHNDVLEFIYRCLGTRHLPLENNLLVHFDSHPDLVIPRHIAASSTYDKETMLNELSIENWIMPTLYAGHFNRMVWLKNSWCKQIPTGKHSFKIGQKDDCIGVDCPLDYFIADGNYCNSDDLQESRQVELQVHDADSDSLDPTQFVTAEDGKGFVLDIDLDFFSTSNPFLEIYKDADCYNQLKEIFHFVSVEAVKKAAKATISEYMATADKRQTQLEALKRIFWHLEEQRSLEGLELPDETVISPEVYAKIVRLTEQLADKYPDDEIDWHLIFDSGSTTDNNGLPHHISTSQELEEYFANFKRFLERLPVPPVAITMAHSAQDDYCPQDQVAFIEERVLRLLKDVFGERLNDKAILQYMDDPWDVMKL
;
A
#
# COMPACT_ATOMS: atom_id res chain seq x y z
N MET A 1 -35.00 -22.49 -8.80
CA MET A 1 -34.79 -23.95 -8.69
C MET A 1 -33.53 -24.26 -9.47
N GLU A 2 -32.46 -24.56 -8.72
CA GLU A 2 -31.31 -25.43 -9.02
C GLU A 2 -30.50 -25.11 -10.30
N SER A 3 -29.17 -25.02 -10.32
CA SER A 3 -28.09 -25.44 -9.39
C SER A 3 -26.79 -24.75 -9.87
N ASP A 4 -26.11 -23.97 -9.05
CA ASP A 4 -24.91 -24.28 -8.26
C ASP A 4 -24.04 -25.50 -8.64
N THR A 5 -22.74 -25.30 -8.41
CA THR A 5 -21.56 -26.18 -8.50
C THR A 5 -20.80 -26.15 -9.82
N LEU A 6 -19.60 -25.55 -9.81
CA LEU A 6 -18.34 -26.06 -10.34
C LEU A 6 -17.27 -24.94 -10.26
N ASP A 7 -16.62 -24.80 -9.10
CA ASP A 7 -15.33 -24.11 -8.95
C ASP A 7 -14.65 -24.60 -7.65
N MET A 8 -14.28 -25.89 -7.63
CA MET A 8 -13.47 -26.49 -6.56
C MET A 8 -12.68 -27.72 -7.09
N GLU A 9 -12.07 -27.63 -8.27
CA GLU A 9 -11.13 -28.67 -8.76
C GLU A 9 -10.02 -28.09 -9.67
N SER A 10 -9.24 -27.12 -9.19
CA SER A 10 -7.94 -26.75 -9.83
C SER A 10 -6.73 -26.89 -8.91
N ASP A 11 -6.90 -26.93 -7.59
CA ASP A 11 -5.77 -26.80 -6.66
C ASP A 11 -5.16 -28.14 -6.19
N ALA A 12 -5.66 -29.28 -6.69
CA ALA A 12 -5.19 -30.60 -6.30
C ALA A 12 -4.23 -31.28 -7.29
N ALA A 13 -3.80 -30.60 -8.37
CA ALA A 13 -3.00 -31.22 -9.43
C ALA A 13 -1.49 -30.86 -9.42
N ALA A 14 -1.01 -30.01 -8.51
CA ALA A 14 0.39 -29.56 -8.47
C ALA A 14 1.30 -30.39 -7.53
N LEU A 15 0.77 -31.35 -6.76
CA LEU A 15 1.54 -32.13 -5.78
C LEU A 15 1.66 -33.62 -6.15
N LYS A 16 2.19 -33.92 -7.34
CA LYS A 16 2.64 -35.30 -7.64
C LYS A 16 3.58 -35.41 -8.84
N LYS A 17 4.81 -34.89 -8.77
CA LYS A 17 5.87 -35.28 -9.72
C LYS A 17 7.30 -35.01 -9.25
N LEU A 18 7.65 -35.47 -8.05
CA LEU A 18 9.05 -35.60 -7.63
C LEU A 18 9.28 -36.95 -6.95
N SER A 19 9.41 -38.00 -7.75
CA SER A 19 10.23 -39.17 -7.38
C SER A 19 10.60 -39.94 -8.64
N GLN A 20 11.84 -40.46 -8.65
CA GLN A 20 12.48 -41.34 -9.63
C GLN A 20 13.34 -40.66 -10.70
N SER A 21 14.66 -40.62 -10.47
CA SER A 21 15.57 -41.46 -11.26
C SER A 21 16.91 -41.67 -10.55
N GLU A 22 17.36 -42.92 -10.59
CA GLU A 22 18.55 -43.45 -9.92
C GLU A 22 19.85 -43.28 -10.73
N SER A 23 20.93 -43.47 -9.98
CA SER A 23 22.37 -43.45 -10.28
C SER A 23 22.93 -44.27 -11.45
N ALA A 24 24.05 -43.78 -11.99
CA ALA A 24 25.31 -44.49 -12.30
C ALA A 24 26.39 -43.41 -12.58
N GLY A 25 27.65 -43.38 -12.14
CA GLY A 25 28.59 -44.34 -11.57
C GLY A 25 29.93 -44.21 -12.33
N GLY A 26 31.03 -43.72 -11.71
CA GLY A 26 32.38 -43.86 -12.30
C GLY A 26 33.49 -42.84 -11.96
N LYS A 27 34.10 -42.99 -10.78
CA LYS A 27 35.53 -42.87 -10.34
C LYS A 27 36.59 -41.92 -10.98
N GLU A 28 37.20 -41.16 -10.05
CA GLU A 28 38.64 -40.94 -9.72
C GLU A 28 39.58 -40.18 -10.69
N THR A 29 40.13 -39.03 -10.25
CA THR A 29 41.54 -38.88 -9.80
C THR A 29 41.87 -37.47 -9.27
N GLU A 30 42.94 -37.40 -8.48
CA GLU A 30 43.32 -36.44 -7.43
C GLU A 30 43.93 -35.07 -7.83
N THR A 31 43.75 -34.11 -6.89
CA THR A 31 44.65 -33.01 -6.46
C THR A 31 45.08 -31.91 -7.44
N VAL A 32 44.72 -30.65 -7.15
CA VAL A 32 45.63 -29.55 -6.71
C VAL A 32 44.81 -28.48 -5.96
N ALA A 33 45.32 -28.01 -4.83
CA ALA A 33 44.78 -26.91 -4.03
C ALA A 33 45.12 -25.53 -4.62
N ALA A 34 44.17 -24.57 -4.58
CA ALA A 34 44.34 -23.20 -4.09
C ALA A 34 43.21 -22.24 -4.56
N ALA A 35 42.61 -21.55 -3.58
CA ALA A 35 42.08 -20.18 -3.63
C ALA A 35 41.08 -19.76 -4.72
N ALA A 36 39.79 -19.66 -4.34
CA ALA A 36 38.90 -18.56 -4.72
C ALA A 36 37.63 -18.59 -3.83
N LEU A 37 37.49 -17.57 -2.98
CA LEU A 37 36.23 -17.16 -2.35
C LEU A 37 35.63 -16.06 -3.22
N ALA A 38 34.29 -15.98 -3.21
CA ALA A 38 33.40 -15.03 -3.89
C ALA A 38 32.88 -15.47 -5.27
N ALA A 39 31.69 -16.07 -5.25
CA ALA A 39 30.62 -15.91 -6.24
C ALA A 39 29.44 -16.81 -5.81
N GLU A 40 28.57 -16.33 -4.92
CA GLU A 40 27.18 -16.78 -4.95
C GLU A 40 26.45 -15.81 -5.87
N ALA A 41 26.01 -16.34 -7.01
CA ALA A 41 25.15 -15.65 -7.94
C ALA A 41 23.79 -15.46 -7.27
N ALA A 42 23.40 -14.20 -7.07
CA ALA A 42 22.03 -13.84 -6.83
C ALA A 42 21.23 -14.27 -8.07
N ALA A 43 20.24 -15.14 -7.89
CA ALA A 43 19.19 -15.31 -8.87
C ALA A 43 18.36 -14.02 -8.84
N GLU A 44 18.51 -13.18 -9.86
CA GLU A 44 17.71 -11.97 -10.06
C GLU A 44 16.28 -12.40 -10.39
N GLY A 45 15.41 -12.49 -9.38
CA GLY A 45 13.97 -12.44 -9.52
C GLY A 45 13.47 -11.02 -9.20
N ALA A 46 12.28 -10.67 -9.70
CA ALA A 46 11.66 -9.37 -9.42
C ALA A 46 11.52 -9.10 -7.91
N PRO A 47 11.68 -7.84 -7.46
CA PRO A 47 11.50 -7.49 -6.06
C PRO A 47 10.06 -7.84 -5.63
N PRO A 48 9.89 -8.64 -4.56
CA PRO A 48 8.56 -8.96 -4.07
C PRO A 48 7.95 -7.68 -3.49
N THR A 49 6.72 -7.32 -3.88
CA THR A 49 5.97 -6.18 -3.30
C THR A 49 5.23 -6.54 -2.01
N LYS A 50 5.33 -7.81 -1.58
CA LYS A 50 4.77 -8.34 -0.33
C LYS A 50 5.71 -9.37 0.30
N ARG A 51 5.74 -9.40 1.64
CA ARG A 51 6.47 -10.41 2.41
C ARG A 51 5.86 -11.81 2.22
N GLN A 52 6.66 -12.80 1.81
CA GLN A 52 6.26 -14.21 1.85
C GLN A 52 6.25 -14.72 3.31
N LYS A 53 5.08 -15.03 3.88
CA LYS A 53 4.96 -15.61 5.23
C LYS A 53 5.36 -17.09 5.21
N THR A 54 6.43 -17.45 5.94
CA THR A 54 6.72 -18.86 6.25
C THR A 54 5.75 -19.35 7.33
N VAL A 55 4.87 -20.29 6.97
CA VAL A 55 3.99 -20.97 7.92
C VAL A 55 4.82 -21.98 8.72
N ALA A 56 5.03 -21.73 10.01
CA ALA A 56 5.50 -22.74 10.94
C ALA A 56 4.28 -23.54 11.44
N GLU A 57 4.25 -24.84 11.15
CA GLU A 57 3.25 -25.76 11.68
C GLU A 57 3.39 -25.87 13.20
N GLU A 58 2.44 -25.30 13.96
CA GLU A 58 2.25 -25.65 15.38
C GLU A 58 1.29 -26.84 15.46
N GLU A 59 1.85 -28.01 15.77
CA GLU A 59 1.10 -29.19 16.23
C GLU A 59 0.46 -28.86 17.59
N ASP A 60 -0.88 -28.79 17.67
CA ASP A 60 -1.57 -28.67 18.96
C ASP A 60 -2.17 -30.01 19.41
N LEU A 61 -1.83 -30.31 20.65
CA LEU A 61 -2.27 -31.41 21.49
C LEU A 61 -3.47 -30.93 22.31
N SER A 62 -4.66 -31.51 22.13
CA SER A 62 -5.51 -31.86 23.29
C SER A 62 -6.78 -32.62 22.91
N ASP A 63 -6.71 -33.94 23.10
CA ASP A 63 -7.88 -34.73 23.51
C ASP A 63 -8.27 -34.35 24.95
N ARG A 64 -9.53 -33.98 25.17
CA ARG A 64 -10.33 -34.36 26.36
C ARG A 64 -11.79 -33.89 26.23
N GLU A 65 -12.66 -34.88 26.06
CA GLU A 65 -14.12 -34.80 26.18
C GLU A 65 -14.60 -34.82 27.65
N ALA A 66 -15.91 -34.53 27.80
CA ALA A 66 -16.87 -34.88 28.86
C ALA A 66 -16.86 -34.00 30.14
N GLU A 67 -17.97 -33.62 30.77
CA GLU A 67 -19.42 -33.94 30.69
C GLU A 67 -20.18 -32.96 31.64
N ASP A 68 -21.52 -33.10 31.71
CA ASP A 68 -22.55 -32.55 32.64
C ASP A 68 -23.45 -31.44 32.00
N GLU A 69 -24.66 -31.73 31.47
CA GLU A 69 -25.96 -32.09 32.12
C GLU A 69 -26.38 -31.07 33.21
N ASP A 70 -27.61 -30.56 33.38
CA ASP A 70 -28.95 -30.66 32.75
C ASP A 70 -29.85 -29.59 33.47
N GLU A 71 -31.12 -29.52 33.08
CA GLU A 71 -32.32 -29.00 33.82
C GLU A 71 -32.94 -27.65 33.37
N ASP A 72 -33.86 -27.80 32.40
CA ASP A 72 -35.33 -27.72 32.54
C ASP A 72 -36.11 -26.42 32.88
N ASN A 73 -37.25 -26.36 32.17
CA ASN A 73 -38.55 -25.71 32.44
C ASN A 73 -38.70 -24.22 32.10
N ASP A 74 -39.83 -23.74 31.57
CA ASP A 74 -41.05 -24.23 30.91
C ASP A 74 -41.90 -22.95 30.73
N ASP A 75 -42.82 -22.94 29.75
CA ASP A 75 -44.05 -22.11 29.70
C ASP A 75 -43.88 -20.58 29.50
N ASP A 76 -44.62 -19.86 28.65
CA ASP A 76 -45.92 -20.07 28.01
C ASP A 76 -45.99 -19.23 26.70
N GLU A 77 -46.71 -19.76 25.71
CA GLU A 77 -47.22 -19.06 24.53
C GLU A 77 -48.50 -18.27 24.89
N GLU A 78 -48.61 -17.00 24.48
CA GLU A 78 -49.90 -16.41 24.12
C GLU A 78 -49.74 -15.55 22.85
N GLU A 79 -50.46 -15.95 21.80
CA GLU A 79 -50.70 -15.23 20.55
C GLU A 79 -51.73 -14.11 20.78
N GLU A 80 -51.48 -12.91 20.25
CA GLU A 80 -52.53 -11.96 19.85
C GLU A 80 -52.17 -11.45 18.44
N GLU A 81 -52.99 -11.82 17.45
CA GLU A 81 -53.07 -11.18 16.14
C GLU A 81 -53.77 -9.82 16.30
N ASP A 82 -53.27 -8.76 15.66
CA ASP A 82 -54.12 -7.69 15.15
C ASP A 82 -53.40 -6.87 14.05
N GLU A 83 -54.23 -6.44 13.09
CA GLU A 83 -53.94 -5.99 11.73
C GLU A 83 -53.40 -4.54 11.61
N ASP A 84 -52.63 -4.32 10.53
CA ASP A 84 -52.40 -3.11 9.73
C ASP A 84 -52.55 -1.70 10.34
N GLU A 85 -51.48 -0.88 10.27
CA GLU A 85 -51.55 0.52 9.82
C GLU A 85 -50.15 1.03 9.41
N ASP A 86 -50.04 1.53 8.18
CA ASP A 86 -48.90 2.27 7.63
C ASP A 86 -48.63 3.52 8.48
N ASP A 87 -47.38 3.75 8.92
CA ASP A 87 -46.85 5.09 9.13
C ASP A 87 -45.30 5.10 9.04
N GLU A 88 -44.81 6.04 8.24
CA GLU A 88 -43.41 6.41 8.04
C GLU A 88 -42.84 6.97 9.36
N ASP A 89 -41.74 6.42 9.89
CA ASP A 89 -40.94 7.13 10.88
C ASP A 89 -39.45 6.75 10.84
N ASP A 90 -38.64 7.80 10.88
CA ASP A 90 -37.18 7.83 10.81
C ASP A 90 -36.52 6.91 11.85
N GLU A 91 -35.62 6.02 11.42
CA GLU A 91 -34.73 5.28 12.33
C GLU A 91 -33.71 6.24 12.96
N GLU A 92 -34.06 6.81 14.11
CA GLU A 92 -33.12 7.41 15.05
C GLU A 92 -32.16 6.33 15.57
N VAL A 93 -30.89 6.41 15.16
CA VAL A 93 -29.80 5.59 15.71
C VAL A 93 -29.77 5.75 17.25
N PRO A 94 -29.84 4.67 18.04
CA PRO A 94 -29.98 4.78 19.49
C PRO A 94 -28.82 5.56 20.13
N GLN A 95 -29.18 6.60 20.89
CA GLN A 95 -28.30 7.51 21.64
C GLN A 95 -27.26 6.78 22.53
N LEU A 96 -27.52 5.52 22.89
CA LEU A 96 -26.62 4.65 23.65
C LEU A 96 -25.36 4.20 22.89
N VAL A 97 -25.39 4.14 21.54
CA VAL A 97 -24.22 3.81 20.72
C VAL A 97 -23.29 5.03 20.63
N LEU A 98 -23.86 6.21 20.40
CA LEU A 98 -23.15 7.49 20.40
C LEU A 98 -22.51 7.82 21.76
N GLU A 99 -23.20 7.57 22.86
CA GLU A 99 -22.64 7.75 24.22
C GLU A 99 -21.50 6.77 24.52
N ARG A 100 -21.55 5.52 24.00
CA ARG A 100 -20.46 4.54 24.17
C ARG A 100 -19.20 4.96 23.42
N VAL A 101 -19.33 5.43 22.18
CA VAL A 101 -18.21 5.90 21.34
C VAL A 101 -17.57 7.16 21.96
N GLN A 102 -18.38 8.10 22.47
CA GLN A 102 -17.90 9.30 23.17
C GLN A 102 -17.22 8.97 24.52
N SER A 103 -17.74 7.99 25.26
CA SER A 103 -17.20 7.57 26.57
C SER A 103 -15.84 6.86 26.43
N THR A 104 -15.61 6.09 25.37
CA THR A 104 -14.33 5.38 25.13
C THR A 104 -13.20 6.24 24.55
N GLN A 105 -13.46 7.42 24.01
CA GLN A 105 -12.39 8.35 23.61
C GLN A 105 -11.77 9.11 24.81
N SER A 106 -12.40 9.06 25.99
CA SER A 106 -12.05 9.91 27.14
C SER A 106 -10.74 9.56 27.88
N ASN A 107 -10.19 8.35 27.73
CA ASN A 107 -8.98 7.88 28.43
C ASN A 107 -7.94 7.25 27.48
N LEU A 108 -7.35 8.07 26.62
CA LEU A 108 -6.18 7.64 25.84
C LEU A 108 -4.99 7.36 26.75
N ARG A 109 -4.24 6.30 26.42
CA ARG A 109 -2.96 5.98 27.03
C ARG A 109 -1.87 6.84 26.41
N THR A 110 -0.76 6.95 27.12
CA THR A 110 0.44 7.63 26.64
C THR A 110 1.62 6.69 26.84
N PHE A 111 2.44 6.53 25.81
CA PHE A 111 3.72 5.85 25.97
C PHE A 111 4.60 6.59 26.97
N ARG A 112 5.46 5.86 27.68
CA ARG A 112 6.47 6.50 28.53
C ARG A 112 7.53 7.20 27.69
N ARG A 113 7.86 6.58 26.56
CA ARG A 113 8.78 7.10 25.55
C ARG A 113 8.23 6.77 24.16
N ILE A 114 8.42 7.69 23.22
CA ILE A 114 7.99 7.58 21.83
C ILE A 114 8.62 6.31 21.23
N PRO A 115 7.84 5.29 20.86
CA PRO A 115 8.35 4.11 20.20
C PRO A 115 8.77 4.43 18.77
N VAL A 116 9.78 3.72 18.28
CA VAL A 116 10.18 3.70 16.87
C VAL A 116 10.00 2.26 16.39
N PHE A 117 9.08 2.06 15.46
CA PHE A 117 8.80 0.77 14.84
C PHE A 117 9.45 0.75 13.46
N ILE A 118 10.26 -0.26 13.18
CA ILE A 118 10.97 -0.38 11.91
C ILE A 118 10.56 -1.67 11.22
N VAL A 119 10.19 -1.53 9.96
CA VAL A 119 9.82 -2.60 9.04
C VAL A 119 10.66 -2.50 7.78
N ASP A 120 10.59 -3.52 6.93
CA ASP A 120 11.20 -3.43 5.61
C ASP A 120 10.19 -2.93 4.58
N TYR A 121 9.17 -3.74 4.31
CA TYR A 121 8.00 -3.35 3.50
C TYR A 121 7.15 -2.31 4.21
N HIS A 122 6.85 -1.21 3.54
CA HIS A 122 6.17 -0.08 4.17
C HIS A 122 4.80 -0.43 4.77
N ASN A 123 4.00 -1.24 4.08
CA ASN A 123 2.66 -1.62 4.56
C ASN A 123 2.68 -2.37 5.90
N ASP A 124 3.79 -3.00 6.29
CA ASP A 124 3.91 -3.71 7.56
C ASP A 124 3.83 -2.75 8.78
N VAL A 125 4.04 -1.44 8.60
CA VAL A 125 3.82 -0.44 9.67
C VAL A 125 2.38 -0.45 10.19
N LEU A 126 1.43 -0.91 9.37
CA LEU A 126 0.01 -0.96 9.69
C LEU A 126 -0.27 -1.85 10.90
N GLU A 127 0.51 -2.91 11.11
CA GLU A 127 0.37 -3.76 12.29
C GLU A 127 0.55 -2.92 13.58
N PHE A 128 1.58 -2.08 13.62
CA PHE A 128 1.89 -1.24 14.77
C PHE A 128 0.86 -0.12 14.96
N ILE A 129 0.37 0.47 13.88
CA ILE A 129 -0.70 1.46 13.92
C ILE A 129 -1.97 0.82 14.50
N TYR A 130 -2.39 -0.35 14.03
CA TYR A 130 -3.54 -1.07 14.57
C TYR A 130 -3.35 -1.46 16.04
N ARG A 131 -2.15 -1.86 16.47
CA ARG A 131 -1.88 -2.10 17.90
C ARG A 131 -1.99 -0.82 18.72
N CYS A 132 -1.52 0.33 18.22
CA CYS A 132 -1.66 1.62 18.89
C CYS A 132 -3.13 2.06 19.02
N LEU A 133 -3.96 1.83 17.99
CA LEU A 133 -5.40 2.07 18.01
C LEU A 133 -6.11 1.15 19.02
N GLY A 134 -5.89 -0.16 18.91
CA GLY A 134 -6.51 -1.17 19.79
C GLY A 134 -6.13 -1.02 21.27
N THR A 135 -4.93 -0.51 21.56
CA THR A 135 -4.48 -0.23 22.93
C THR A 135 -4.78 1.19 23.41
N ARG A 136 -5.46 2.00 22.59
CA ARG A 136 -5.88 3.37 22.88
C ARG A 136 -4.71 4.32 23.14
N HIS A 137 -3.55 4.06 22.56
CA HIS A 137 -2.46 5.04 22.47
C HIS A 137 -2.73 6.08 21.37
N LEU A 138 -3.43 5.66 20.31
CA LEU A 138 -4.04 6.53 19.32
C LEU A 138 -5.57 6.56 19.49
N PRO A 139 -6.23 7.72 19.26
CA PRO A 139 -7.66 7.80 18.98
C PRO A 139 -8.06 6.82 17.89
N LEU A 140 -9.26 6.24 17.96
CA LEU A 140 -9.73 5.31 16.92
C LEU A 140 -9.90 5.99 15.54
N GLU A 141 -10.20 7.29 15.53
CA GLU A 141 -10.49 8.06 14.33
C GLU A 141 -9.86 9.46 14.40
N ASN A 142 -9.75 10.11 13.24
CA ASN A 142 -9.32 11.50 13.06
C ASN A 142 -7.88 11.78 13.52
N ASN A 143 -6.98 10.84 13.27
CA ASN A 143 -5.54 11.03 13.46
C ASN A 143 -4.90 11.79 12.29
N LEU A 144 -3.72 12.35 12.57
CA LEU A 144 -2.80 12.98 11.62
C LEU A 144 -1.63 12.04 11.31
N LEU A 145 -1.40 11.77 10.02
CA LEU A 145 -0.20 11.13 9.51
C LEU A 145 0.70 12.17 8.86
N VAL A 146 1.95 12.32 9.32
CA VAL A 146 3.00 13.04 8.58
C VAL A 146 3.97 12.01 8.03
N HIS A 147 4.06 11.94 6.72
CA HIS A 147 4.71 10.86 5.98
C HIS A 147 5.85 11.43 5.13
N PHE A 148 7.08 11.05 5.44
CA PHE A 148 8.29 11.37 4.67
C PHE A 148 8.58 10.22 3.73
N ASP A 149 8.47 10.48 2.42
CA ASP A 149 8.55 9.42 1.42
C ASP A 149 8.77 10.01 0.02
N SER A 150 9.42 9.27 -0.87
CA SER A 150 9.49 9.59 -2.29
C SER A 150 8.18 9.28 -3.04
N HIS A 151 7.34 8.44 -2.46
CA HIS A 151 6.06 7.95 -2.94
C HIS A 151 4.93 8.43 -2.03
N PRO A 152 3.71 8.59 -2.54
CA PRO A 152 2.59 8.99 -1.70
C PRO A 152 1.90 7.82 -0.97
N ASP A 153 2.07 6.58 -1.43
CA ASP A 153 1.36 5.38 -0.96
C ASP A 153 -0.17 5.50 -0.92
N LEU A 154 -0.73 6.24 -1.88
CA LEU A 154 -2.15 6.53 -1.99
C LEU A 154 -2.84 5.74 -3.11
N VAL A 155 -2.24 4.66 -3.62
CA VAL A 155 -2.92 3.79 -4.58
C VAL A 155 -4.12 3.15 -3.86
N ILE A 156 -5.26 3.06 -4.55
CA ILE A 156 -6.44 2.39 -3.99
C ILE A 156 -6.49 0.95 -4.52
N PRO A 157 -6.53 -0.07 -3.65
CA PRO A 157 -6.57 -1.46 -4.07
C PRO A 157 -7.94 -1.79 -4.66
N ARG A 158 -8.02 -2.07 -5.95
CA ARG A 158 -9.28 -2.39 -6.64
C ARG A 158 -9.78 -3.82 -6.42
N HIS A 159 -8.91 -4.70 -5.93
CA HIS A 159 -9.25 -6.11 -5.68
C HIS A 159 -9.76 -6.34 -4.25
N ILE A 160 -9.62 -5.34 -3.38
CA ILE A 160 -10.06 -5.40 -1.98
C ILE A 160 -11.40 -4.69 -1.88
N ALA A 161 -12.43 -5.43 -1.46
CA ALA A 161 -13.74 -4.88 -1.21
C ALA A 161 -13.68 -3.81 -0.10
N ALA A 162 -14.39 -2.69 -0.29
CA ALA A 162 -14.47 -1.61 0.68
C ALA A 162 -14.98 -2.13 2.03
N SER A 163 -15.99 -3.01 2.02
CA SER A 163 -16.53 -3.71 3.17
C SER A 163 -15.48 -4.48 3.99
N SER A 164 -14.39 -4.95 3.35
CA SER A 164 -13.30 -5.68 4.01
C SER A 164 -12.31 -4.76 4.74
N THR A 165 -12.40 -3.45 4.59
CA THR A 165 -11.46 -2.49 5.20
C THR A 165 -11.42 -2.56 6.73
N TYR A 166 -12.53 -2.99 7.35
CA TYR A 166 -12.65 -3.14 8.79
C TYR A 166 -12.13 -4.48 9.31
N ASP A 167 -11.81 -5.42 8.41
CA ASP A 167 -11.21 -6.70 8.75
C ASP A 167 -9.68 -6.59 8.81
N LYS A 168 -9.16 -6.60 10.04
CA LYS A 168 -7.72 -6.45 10.31
C LYS A 168 -6.87 -7.48 9.56
N GLU A 169 -7.29 -8.74 9.54
CA GLU A 169 -6.48 -9.83 8.97
C GLU A 169 -6.39 -9.69 7.45
N THR A 170 -7.51 -9.36 6.80
CA THR A 170 -7.56 -9.05 5.38
C THR A 170 -6.65 -7.87 5.05
N MET A 171 -6.75 -6.75 5.78
CA MET A 171 -5.88 -5.58 5.52
C MET A 171 -4.39 -5.91 5.67
N LEU A 172 -4.00 -6.66 6.71
CA LEU A 172 -2.60 -7.03 6.92
C LEU A 172 -2.06 -8.07 5.93
N ASN A 173 -2.91 -8.79 5.21
CA ASN A 173 -2.50 -9.80 4.24
C ASN A 173 -2.59 -9.30 2.79
N GLU A 174 -3.58 -8.46 2.49
CA GLU A 174 -3.91 -8.08 1.11
C GLU A 174 -3.29 -6.73 0.69
N LEU A 175 -2.92 -5.87 1.63
CA LEU A 175 -2.27 -4.61 1.29
C LEU A 175 -0.79 -4.79 0.90
N SER A 176 -0.31 -3.86 0.09
CA SER A 176 1.06 -3.76 -0.40
C SER A 176 1.63 -2.38 -0.09
N ILE A 177 2.93 -2.20 -0.32
CA ILE A 177 3.68 -0.98 -0.03
C ILE A 177 3.05 0.28 -0.61
N GLU A 178 2.41 0.23 -1.77
CA GLU A 178 1.90 1.41 -2.46
C GLU A 178 0.46 1.81 -2.08
N ASN A 179 -0.26 0.95 -1.34
CA ASN A 179 -1.71 1.03 -1.19
C ASN A 179 -2.24 0.98 0.26
N TRP A 180 -1.35 0.96 1.26
CA TRP A 180 -1.74 0.75 2.65
C TRP A 180 -2.42 1.96 3.31
N ILE A 181 -2.19 3.19 2.83
CA ILE A 181 -2.72 4.41 3.47
C ILE A 181 -4.21 4.61 3.17
N MET A 182 -4.65 4.42 1.92
CA MET A 182 -6.04 4.73 1.51
C MET A 182 -7.12 3.99 2.32
N PRO A 183 -6.99 2.68 2.62
CA PRO A 183 -7.92 1.98 3.51
C PRO A 183 -7.99 2.61 4.90
N THR A 184 -6.88 3.11 5.46
CA THR A 184 -6.88 3.77 6.77
C THR A 184 -7.62 5.11 6.77
N LEU A 185 -7.62 5.81 5.63
CA LEU A 185 -8.39 7.04 5.42
C LEU A 185 -9.89 6.73 5.30
N TYR A 186 -10.25 5.66 4.58
CA TYR A 186 -11.63 5.23 4.42
C TYR A 186 -12.22 4.73 5.75
N ALA A 187 -11.46 3.95 6.53
CA ALA A 187 -11.84 3.54 7.89
C ALA A 187 -11.98 4.71 8.87
N GLY A 188 -11.49 5.91 8.51
CA GLY A 188 -11.51 7.11 9.35
C GLY A 188 -10.41 7.15 10.41
N HIS A 189 -9.51 6.15 10.44
CA HIS A 189 -8.37 6.14 11.36
C HIS A 189 -7.52 7.39 11.20
N PHE A 190 -7.23 7.77 9.95
CA PHE A 190 -6.67 9.08 9.62
C PHE A 190 -7.69 9.88 8.82
N ASN A 191 -7.70 11.19 9.01
CA ASN A 191 -8.47 12.11 8.15
C ASN A 191 -7.60 13.23 7.58
N ARG A 192 -6.38 13.37 8.11
CA ARG A 192 -5.39 14.36 7.69
C ARG A 192 -4.08 13.66 7.42
N MET A 193 -3.56 13.86 6.21
CA MET A 193 -2.27 13.36 5.78
C MET A 193 -1.41 14.53 5.30
N VAL A 194 -0.17 14.58 5.76
CA VAL A 194 0.84 15.51 5.25
C VAL A 194 1.95 14.68 4.61
N TRP A 195 2.00 14.71 3.28
CA TRP A 195 3.09 14.09 2.52
C TRP A 195 4.23 15.09 2.34
N LEU A 196 5.40 14.73 2.86
CA LEU A 196 6.65 15.48 2.76
C LEU A 196 7.59 14.75 1.81
N LYS A 197 7.70 15.29 0.61
CA LYS A 197 8.51 14.71 -0.48
C LYS A 197 9.63 15.65 -0.86
N ASN A 198 10.68 15.16 -1.52
CA ASN A 198 11.65 16.08 -2.12
C ASN A 198 11.09 16.74 -3.38
N SER A 199 11.64 17.91 -3.75
CA SER A 199 11.18 18.66 -4.92
C SER A 199 11.30 17.90 -6.24
N TRP A 200 12.14 16.87 -6.33
CA TRP A 200 12.25 16.01 -7.51
C TRP A 200 11.14 14.95 -7.63
N CYS A 201 10.38 14.67 -6.56
CA CYS A 201 9.18 13.84 -6.60
C CYS A 201 8.00 14.62 -7.21
N LYS A 202 7.31 14.04 -8.20
CA LYS A 202 6.28 14.76 -8.99
C LYS A 202 4.91 14.08 -9.04
N GLN A 203 4.69 12.94 -8.38
CA GLN A 203 3.41 12.22 -8.50
C GLN A 203 2.18 13.08 -8.18
N ILE A 204 2.21 13.82 -7.06
CA ILE A 204 1.14 14.76 -6.67
C ILE A 204 1.70 16.19 -6.53
N PRO A 205 1.04 17.21 -7.11
CA PRO A 205 1.47 18.59 -6.97
C PRO A 205 1.38 19.09 -5.52
N THR A 206 2.33 19.91 -5.11
CA THR A 206 2.32 20.60 -3.81
C THR A 206 1.06 21.42 -3.62
N GLY A 207 0.52 21.43 -2.40
CA GLY A 207 -0.69 22.17 -2.08
C GLY A 207 -1.58 21.42 -1.10
N LYS A 208 -2.74 22.00 -0.83
CA LYS A 208 -3.78 21.41 0.01
C LYS A 208 -4.91 20.89 -0.88
N HIS A 209 -5.21 19.61 -0.73
CA HIS A 209 -6.23 18.88 -1.46
C HIS A 209 -7.25 18.34 -0.47
N SER A 210 -8.48 18.85 -0.52
CA SER A 210 -9.59 18.36 0.29
C SER A 210 -10.55 17.60 -0.61
N PHE A 211 -10.88 16.38 -0.23
CA PHE A 211 -11.72 15.48 -1.02
C PHE A 211 -12.50 14.53 -0.10
N LYS A 212 -13.54 13.92 -0.64
CA LYS A 212 -14.26 12.81 -0.02
C LYS A 212 -13.68 11.49 -0.47
N ILE A 213 -13.54 10.58 0.49
CA ILE A 213 -13.31 9.15 0.26
C ILE A 213 -14.58 8.40 0.67
N GLY A 214 -14.99 7.40 -0.08
CA GLY A 214 -16.16 6.58 0.23
C GLY A 214 -16.13 5.30 -0.60
N GLN A 215 -17.25 4.59 -0.65
CA GLN A 215 -17.38 3.42 -1.52
C GLN A 215 -18.36 3.66 -2.67
N LYS A 216 -18.12 2.97 -3.78
CA LYS A 216 -19.02 2.80 -4.91
C LYS A 216 -18.91 1.37 -5.40
N ASP A 217 -20.04 0.65 -5.42
CA ASP A 217 -20.08 -0.77 -5.83
C ASP A 217 -19.06 -1.65 -5.05
N ASP A 218 -18.98 -1.45 -3.73
CA ASP A 218 -18.03 -2.11 -2.81
C ASP A 218 -16.54 -1.90 -3.16
N CYS A 219 -16.21 -0.84 -3.90
CA CYS A 219 -14.84 -0.41 -4.16
C CYS A 219 -14.60 0.97 -3.53
N ILE A 220 -13.44 1.17 -2.90
CA ILE A 220 -13.05 2.50 -2.40
C ILE A 220 -12.87 3.46 -3.59
N GLY A 221 -13.40 4.68 -3.48
CA GLY A 221 -13.27 5.73 -4.48
C GLY A 221 -13.13 7.10 -3.83
N VAL A 222 -12.65 8.08 -4.62
CA VAL A 222 -12.44 9.46 -4.17
C VAL A 222 -12.98 10.48 -5.15
N ASP A 223 -13.43 11.64 -4.65
CA ASP A 223 -13.85 12.76 -5.50
C ASP A 223 -12.72 13.77 -5.79
N CYS A 224 -11.46 13.37 -5.57
CA CYS A 224 -10.30 14.22 -5.77
C CYS A 224 -9.86 14.21 -7.25
N PRO A 225 -9.99 15.33 -7.99
CA PRO A 225 -9.73 15.35 -9.43
C PRO A 225 -8.23 15.46 -9.74
N LEU A 226 -7.35 14.82 -8.97
CA LEU A 226 -5.92 14.76 -9.27
C LEU A 226 -5.65 13.72 -10.34
N ASP A 227 -4.67 13.99 -11.20
CA ASP A 227 -4.19 13.00 -12.18
C ASP A 227 -3.86 11.68 -11.50
N TYR A 228 -3.27 11.70 -10.30
CA TYR A 228 -2.95 10.51 -9.52
C TYR A 228 -4.15 9.57 -9.32
N PHE A 229 -5.31 10.07 -8.88
CA PHE A 229 -6.50 9.23 -8.67
C PHE A 229 -7.27 8.91 -9.95
N ILE A 230 -7.18 9.77 -10.97
CA ILE A 230 -7.83 9.56 -12.27
C ILE A 230 -7.06 8.53 -13.09
N ALA A 231 -5.73 8.61 -13.07
CA ALA A 231 -4.78 7.67 -13.68
C ALA A 231 -5.04 6.25 -13.21
N ASP A 232 -5.19 6.08 -11.90
CA ASP A 232 -5.49 4.80 -11.26
C ASP A 232 -6.97 4.41 -11.35
N GLY A 233 -7.81 5.22 -12.03
CA GLY A 233 -9.24 5.04 -12.26
C GLY A 233 -10.09 4.88 -10.99
N ASN A 234 -9.72 5.60 -9.93
CA ASN A 234 -10.42 5.61 -8.64
C ASN A 234 -11.22 6.90 -8.40
N TYR A 235 -11.21 7.82 -9.36
CA TYR A 235 -11.98 9.05 -9.30
C TYR A 235 -13.48 8.81 -9.54
N CYS A 236 -14.31 9.31 -8.63
CA CYS A 236 -15.77 9.22 -8.69
C CYS A 236 -16.41 10.59 -8.47
N ASN A 237 -17.68 10.73 -8.86
CA ASN A 237 -18.48 11.87 -8.45
C ASN A 237 -18.82 11.76 -6.95
N SER A 238 -18.80 12.87 -6.23
CA SER A 238 -19.18 12.94 -4.81
C SER A 238 -20.57 12.35 -4.54
N ASP A 239 -21.51 12.48 -5.48
CA ASP A 239 -22.89 11.99 -5.34
C ASP A 239 -22.99 10.46 -5.46
N ASP A 240 -21.97 9.80 -6.03
CA ASP A 240 -21.91 8.35 -6.16
C ASP A 240 -21.30 7.67 -4.92
N LEU A 241 -20.65 8.45 -4.04
CA LEU A 241 -19.94 7.92 -2.87
C LEU A 241 -20.88 7.66 -1.70
N GLN A 242 -20.92 6.42 -1.24
CA GLN A 242 -21.58 6.01 0.00
C GLN A 242 -20.58 6.01 1.16
N GLU A 243 -21.10 6.15 2.38
CA GLU A 243 -20.30 6.19 3.63
C GLU A 243 -19.13 7.17 3.57
N SER A 244 -19.34 8.30 2.88
CA SER A 244 -18.23 9.20 2.57
C SER A 244 -17.68 9.91 3.81
N ARG A 245 -16.36 10.05 3.86
CA ARG A 245 -15.60 10.79 4.87
C ARG A 245 -14.79 11.90 4.22
N GLN A 246 -14.58 12.99 4.96
CA GLN A 246 -13.75 14.09 4.50
C GLN A 246 -12.28 13.81 4.81
N VAL A 247 -11.43 13.91 3.79
CA VAL A 247 -9.98 13.80 3.89
C VAL A 247 -9.33 15.14 3.52
N GLU A 248 -8.23 15.44 4.20
CA GLU A 248 -7.32 16.52 3.88
C GLU A 248 -5.92 15.96 3.61
N LEU A 249 -5.47 16.06 2.37
CA LEU A 249 -4.10 15.79 1.96
C LEU A 249 -3.36 17.12 1.78
N GLN A 250 -2.21 17.26 2.43
CA GLN A 250 -1.28 18.37 2.19
C GLN A 250 0.03 17.83 1.65
N VAL A 251 0.50 18.37 0.54
CA VAL A 251 1.75 17.97 -0.09
C VAL A 251 2.73 19.14 -0.04
N HIS A 252 3.89 18.92 0.57
CA HIS A 252 4.94 19.94 0.68
C HIS A 252 6.30 19.40 0.24
N ASP A 253 7.10 20.29 -0.33
CA ASP A 253 8.51 20.00 -0.62
C ASP A 253 9.33 20.11 0.68
N ALA A 254 9.88 18.99 1.13
CA ALA A 254 10.65 18.85 2.36
C ALA A 254 11.99 19.60 2.32
N ASP A 255 12.53 19.79 1.12
CA ASP A 255 13.73 20.56 0.80
C ASP A 255 13.46 22.07 0.64
N SER A 256 12.21 22.52 0.86
CA SER A 256 11.86 23.94 0.86
C SER A 256 12.29 24.64 2.14
N ASP A 257 13.07 25.72 2.01
CA ASP A 257 13.44 26.60 3.12
C ASP A 257 12.25 27.23 3.87
N SER A 258 11.11 27.29 3.19
CA SER A 258 9.86 27.86 3.71
C SER A 258 8.99 26.84 4.45
N LEU A 259 9.34 25.55 4.43
CA LEU A 259 8.60 24.51 5.14
C LEU A 259 8.51 24.87 6.63
N ASP A 260 7.30 24.85 7.15
CA ASP A 260 7.03 25.13 8.55
C ASP A 260 6.01 24.13 9.10
N PRO A 261 6.44 23.15 9.93
CA PRO A 261 5.52 22.17 10.49
C PRO A 261 4.36 22.78 11.27
N THR A 262 4.51 23.99 11.81
CA THR A 262 3.44 24.66 12.57
C THR A 262 2.24 25.08 11.71
N GLN A 263 2.35 25.01 10.37
CA GLN A 263 1.24 25.28 9.46
C GLN A 263 0.28 24.11 9.32
N PHE A 264 0.70 22.89 9.67
CA PHE A 264 -0.09 21.67 9.48
C PHE A 264 -0.03 20.69 10.66
N VAL A 265 0.86 20.88 11.62
CA VAL A 265 0.82 20.22 12.93
C VAL A 265 0.48 21.27 13.97
N THR A 266 -0.46 20.98 14.86
CA THR A 266 -0.93 21.87 15.92
C THR A 266 -0.81 21.21 17.28
N ALA A 267 -1.06 21.97 18.35
CA ALA A 267 -1.10 21.42 19.71
C ALA A 267 -2.22 20.38 19.92
N GLU A 268 -3.29 20.46 19.12
CA GLU A 268 -4.44 19.55 19.20
C GLU A 268 -4.10 18.15 18.66
N ASP A 269 -3.13 18.07 17.75
CA ASP A 269 -2.68 16.82 17.12
C ASP A 269 -1.84 15.95 18.06
N GLY A 270 -1.38 16.47 19.20
CA GLY A 270 -0.41 15.78 20.07
C GLY A 270 -0.87 14.44 20.65
N LYS A 271 -2.14 14.07 20.52
CA LYS A 271 -2.69 12.77 20.94
C LYS A 271 -2.96 11.80 19.78
N GLY A 272 -2.92 12.27 18.54
CA GLY A 272 -3.26 11.49 17.35
C GLY A 272 -2.31 11.73 16.20
N PHE A 273 -1.05 12.07 16.49
CA PHE A 273 -0.03 12.36 15.49
C PHE A 273 0.94 11.18 15.36
N VAL A 274 1.00 10.58 14.17
CA VAL A 274 2.00 9.58 13.76
C VAL A 274 3.00 10.23 12.81
N LEU A 275 4.29 10.07 13.09
CA LEU A 275 5.36 10.43 12.17
C LEU A 275 5.84 9.16 11.46
N ASP A 276 5.63 9.10 10.16
CA ASP A 276 6.00 7.98 9.32
C ASP A 276 7.15 8.38 8.37
N ILE A 277 8.11 7.49 8.20
CA ILE A 277 9.38 7.77 7.51
C ILE A 277 9.74 6.55 6.64
N ASP A 278 9.57 6.65 5.34
CA ASP A 278 10.29 5.76 4.43
C ASP A 278 11.73 6.27 4.27
N LEU A 279 12.70 5.36 4.34
CA LEU A 279 14.11 5.70 4.09
C LEU A 279 14.38 6.05 2.63
N ASP A 280 13.53 5.60 1.71
CA ASP A 280 13.63 5.93 0.30
C ASP A 280 13.42 7.45 0.05
N PHE A 281 12.81 8.18 1.00
CA PHE A 281 12.75 9.65 1.00
C PHE A 281 14.13 10.27 0.79
N PHE A 282 15.15 9.68 1.41
CA PHE A 282 16.51 10.22 1.35
C PHE A 282 17.24 9.84 0.07
N SER A 283 16.90 8.71 -0.54
CA SER A 283 17.49 8.19 -1.77
C SER A 283 16.59 7.09 -2.31
N THR A 284 16.12 7.24 -3.54
CA THR A 284 15.13 6.31 -4.11
C THR A 284 15.59 5.80 -5.48
N SER A 285 15.30 4.54 -5.74
CA SER A 285 15.50 3.82 -6.98
C SER A 285 14.13 3.41 -7.51
N ASN A 286 13.90 3.66 -8.80
CA ASN A 286 12.82 2.99 -9.52
C ASN A 286 13.27 1.59 -9.97
N PRO A 287 12.79 0.50 -9.34
CA PRO A 287 13.20 -0.87 -9.69
C PRO A 287 12.80 -1.25 -11.12
N PHE A 288 11.72 -0.70 -11.66
CA PHE A 288 11.25 -1.00 -13.01
C PHE A 288 12.17 -0.52 -14.13
N LEU A 289 13.14 0.36 -13.83
CA LEU A 289 14.18 0.72 -14.80
C LEU A 289 15.15 -0.43 -15.08
N GLU A 290 15.37 -1.30 -14.10
CA GLU A 290 16.26 -2.45 -14.22
C GLU A 290 15.50 -3.71 -14.67
N ILE A 291 14.25 -3.86 -14.22
CA ILE A 291 13.37 -4.97 -14.62
C ILE A 291 13.14 -4.92 -16.13
N TYR A 292 13.50 -6.00 -16.81
CA TYR A 292 13.44 -6.14 -18.27
C TYR A 292 14.18 -5.04 -19.07
N LYS A 293 15.23 -4.44 -18.51
CA LYS A 293 15.98 -3.33 -19.15
C LYS A 293 16.52 -3.64 -20.53
N ASP A 294 16.92 -4.89 -20.79
CA ASP A 294 17.44 -5.26 -22.11
C ASP A 294 16.36 -5.12 -23.18
N ALA A 295 15.08 -5.28 -22.84
CA ALA A 295 13.95 -5.03 -23.74
C ALA A 295 13.51 -3.56 -23.78
N ASP A 296 14.12 -2.66 -23.01
CA ASP A 296 13.67 -1.27 -22.85
C ASP A 296 12.19 -1.20 -22.42
N CYS A 297 11.76 -2.15 -21.57
CA CYS A 297 10.37 -2.38 -21.23
C CYS A 297 9.70 -1.11 -20.65
N TYR A 298 10.30 -0.53 -19.61
CA TYR A 298 9.75 0.65 -18.93
C TYR A 298 9.51 1.85 -19.85
N ASN A 299 10.41 2.11 -20.81
CA ASN A 299 10.21 3.22 -21.75
C ASN A 299 9.14 2.92 -22.79
N GLN A 300 8.97 1.66 -23.20
CA GLN A 300 7.87 1.28 -24.08
C GLN A 300 6.52 1.38 -23.38
N LEU A 301 6.46 1.03 -22.10
CA LEU A 301 5.24 1.10 -21.31
C LEU A 301 4.71 2.53 -21.20
N LYS A 302 5.56 3.55 -21.14
CA LYS A 302 5.15 4.97 -21.20
C LYS A 302 4.27 5.30 -22.41
N GLU A 303 4.53 4.66 -23.55
CA GLU A 303 3.74 4.86 -24.77
C GLU A 303 2.48 3.99 -24.80
N ILE A 304 2.54 2.79 -24.21
CA ILE A 304 1.42 1.84 -24.16
C ILE A 304 0.34 2.30 -23.17
N PHE A 305 0.78 2.76 -21.99
CA PHE A 305 -0.08 3.18 -20.87
C PHE A 305 -0.38 4.68 -20.88
N HIS A 306 0.10 5.44 -21.88
CA HIS A 306 -0.14 6.88 -21.94
C HIS A 306 -1.63 7.23 -21.77
N PHE A 307 -1.91 8.16 -20.85
CA PHE A 307 -3.24 8.75 -20.70
C PHE A 307 -3.17 10.28 -20.80
N VAL A 308 -4.29 10.88 -21.21
CA VAL A 308 -4.38 12.34 -21.33
C VAL A 308 -4.72 12.95 -19.97
N SER A 309 -3.76 13.65 -19.39
CA SER A 309 -3.88 14.42 -18.14
C SER A 309 -5.10 15.35 -18.08
N VAL A 310 -5.75 15.45 -16.91
CA VAL A 310 -6.78 16.47 -16.65
C VAL A 310 -6.19 17.86 -16.36
N GLU A 311 -4.87 17.98 -16.17
CA GLU A 311 -4.21 19.25 -15.86
C GLU A 311 -4.40 20.30 -16.96
N ALA A 312 -4.47 19.88 -18.22
CA ALA A 312 -4.79 20.77 -19.33
C ALA A 312 -6.19 21.37 -19.19
N VAL A 313 -7.16 20.57 -18.76
CA VAL A 313 -8.55 20.98 -18.52
C VAL A 313 -8.63 21.92 -17.32
N LYS A 314 -7.95 21.59 -16.21
CA LYS A 314 -7.87 22.44 -15.01
C LYS A 314 -7.37 23.85 -15.33
N LYS A 315 -6.29 23.95 -16.11
CA LYS A 315 -5.69 25.25 -16.50
C LYS A 315 -6.60 26.09 -17.40
N ALA A 316 -7.54 25.49 -18.11
CA ALA A 316 -8.41 26.20 -19.05
C ALA A 316 -9.54 27.02 -18.38
N ALA A 317 -9.60 27.09 -17.03
CA ALA A 317 -10.62 27.81 -16.24
C ALA A 317 -12.08 27.43 -16.56
N LYS A 318 -12.28 26.31 -17.25
CA LYS A 318 -13.59 25.75 -17.64
C LYS A 318 -13.83 24.33 -17.12
N ALA A 319 -12.92 23.81 -16.29
CA ALA A 319 -12.99 22.45 -15.82
C ALA A 319 -14.30 22.17 -15.08
N THR A 320 -15.10 21.26 -15.64
CA THR A 320 -16.35 20.76 -15.04
C THR A 320 -16.16 19.34 -14.55
N ILE A 321 -16.96 18.92 -13.56
CA ILE A 321 -16.99 17.52 -13.07
C ILE A 321 -17.20 16.54 -14.24
N SER A 322 -18.02 16.91 -15.23
CA SER A 322 -18.26 16.10 -16.43
C SER A 322 -17.00 15.83 -17.26
N GLU A 323 -16.05 16.78 -17.33
CA GLU A 323 -14.79 16.60 -18.06
C GLU A 323 -13.82 15.69 -17.30
N TYR A 324 -13.78 15.79 -15.97
CA TYR A 324 -13.01 14.86 -15.13
C TYR A 324 -13.57 13.44 -15.25
N MET A 325 -14.89 13.29 -15.17
CA MET A 325 -15.55 11.99 -15.31
C MET A 325 -15.32 11.39 -16.69
N ALA A 326 -15.48 12.17 -17.75
CA ALA A 326 -15.19 11.69 -19.11
C ALA A 326 -13.73 11.30 -19.32
N THR A 327 -12.79 11.86 -18.55
CA THR A 327 -11.37 11.45 -18.58
C THR A 327 -11.15 10.17 -17.77
N ALA A 328 -11.74 10.08 -16.57
CA ALA A 328 -11.70 8.90 -15.72
C ALA A 328 -12.32 7.68 -16.41
N ASP A 329 -13.50 7.81 -17.02
CA ASP A 329 -14.19 6.72 -17.74
C ASP A 329 -13.34 6.17 -18.89
N LYS A 330 -12.70 7.07 -19.66
CA LYS A 330 -11.80 6.68 -20.75
C LYS A 330 -10.57 5.94 -20.22
N ARG A 331 -9.98 6.45 -19.14
CA ARG A 331 -8.80 5.83 -18.51
C ARG A 331 -9.15 4.47 -17.93
N GLN A 332 -10.29 4.34 -17.25
CA GLN A 332 -10.76 3.07 -16.71
C GLN A 332 -10.97 2.04 -17.83
N THR A 333 -11.66 2.43 -18.91
CA THR A 333 -11.88 1.54 -20.08
C THR A 333 -10.55 1.11 -20.71
N GLN A 334 -9.57 2.03 -20.81
CA GLN A 334 -8.22 1.72 -21.28
C GLN A 334 -7.51 0.71 -20.37
N LEU A 335 -7.53 0.93 -19.05
CA LEU A 335 -6.89 0.03 -18.08
C LEU A 335 -7.52 -1.36 -18.10
N GLU A 336 -8.84 -1.47 -18.19
CA GLU A 336 -9.54 -2.76 -18.31
C GLU A 336 -9.15 -3.51 -19.60
N ALA A 337 -9.04 -2.78 -20.72
CA ALA A 337 -8.60 -3.36 -21.99
C ALA A 337 -7.13 -3.82 -21.93
N LEU A 338 -6.23 -3.01 -21.35
CA LEU A 338 -4.84 -3.39 -21.12
C LEU A 338 -4.75 -4.60 -20.20
N LYS A 339 -5.48 -4.59 -19.07
CA LYS A 339 -5.51 -5.69 -18.10
C LYS A 339 -5.88 -7.00 -18.78
N ARG A 340 -6.93 -7.01 -19.61
CA ARG A 340 -7.33 -8.19 -20.39
C ARG A 340 -6.20 -8.72 -21.28
N ILE A 341 -5.44 -7.83 -21.92
CA ILE A 341 -4.31 -8.23 -22.79
C ILE A 341 -3.17 -8.85 -21.96
N PHE A 342 -2.76 -8.19 -20.87
CA PHE A 342 -1.65 -8.65 -20.04
C PHE A 342 -1.97 -9.90 -19.23
N TRP A 343 -3.20 -10.06 -18.73
CA TRP A 343 -3.65 -11.31 -18.11
C TRP A 343 -3.70 -12.47 -19.12
N HIS A 344 -4.16 -12.22 -20.34
CA HIS A 344 -4.12 -13.24 -21.39
C HIS A 344 -2.68 -13.66 -21.72
N LEU A 345 -1.74 -12.72 -21.74
CA LEU A 345 -0.32 -13.01 -21.92
C LEU A 345 0.24 -13.84 -20.75
N GLU A 346 -0.15 -13.56 -19.52
CA GLU A 346 0.25 -14.37 -18.36
C GLU A 346 -0.24 -15.81 -18.46
N GLU A 347 -1.51 -16.00 -18.82
CA GLU A 347 -2.14 -17.32 -18.87
C GLU A 347 -1.73 -18.14 -20.10
N GLN A 348 -1.70 -17.52 -21.27
CA GLN A 348 -1.52 -18.20 -22.56
C GLN A 348 -0.10 -18.09 -23.11
N ARG A 349 0.75 -17.25 -22.49
CA ARG A 349 2.14 -16.98 -22.92
C ARG A 349 2.26 -16.52 -24.38
N SER A 350 1.16 -16.06 -24.98
CA SER A 350 1.05 -15.65 -26.37
C SER A 350 -0.22 -14.83 -26.61
N LEU A 351 -0.24 -14.02 -27.68
CA LEU A 351 -1.43 -13.27 -28.09
C LEU A 351 -2.40 -14.12 -28.95
N GLU A 352 -2.10 -15.40 -29.18
CA GLU A 352 -2.99 -16.27 -29.94
C GLU A 352 -4.31 -16.48 -29.20
N GLY A 353 -5.43 -16.46 -29.94
CA GLY A 353 -6.76 -16.63 -29.36
C GLY A 353 -7.32 -15.40 -28.62
N LEU A 354 -6.53 -14.34 -28.43
CA LEU A 354 -7.01 -13.09 -27.88
C LEU A 354 -7.94 -12.39 -28.87
N GLU A 355 -9.18 -12.14 -28.48
CA GLU A 355 -10.05 -11.25 -29.25
C GLU A 355 -9.45 -9.83 -29.25
N LEU A 356 -9.41 -9.20 -30.43
CA LEU A 356 -8.81 -7.88 -30.58
C LEU A 356 -9.54 -6.84 -29.72
N PRO A 357 -8.82 -5.92 -29.06
CA PRO A 357 -9.44 -4.85 -28.29
C PRO A 357 -10.19 -3.88 -29.22
N ASP A 358 -11.17 -3.15 -28.66
CA ASP A 358 -11.84 -2.06 -29.38
C ASP A 358 -10.81 -0.99 -29.80
N GLU A 359 -10.73 -0.73 -31.12
CA GLU A 359 -9.79 0.22 -31.72
C GLU A 359 -9.99 1.67 -31.24
N THR A 360 -11.16 1.98 -30.68
CA THR A 360 -11.45 3.28 -30.07
C THR A 360 -10.89 3.42 -28.65
N VAL A 361 -10.56 2.30 -27.99
CA VAL A 361 -9.96 2.24 -26.66
C VAL A 361 -8.46 2.01 -26.76
N ILE A 362 -8.05 0.95 -27.48
CA ILE A 362 -6.66 0.63 -27.76
C ILE A 362 -6.44 0.75 -29.27
N SER A 363 -5.78 1.83 -29.69
CA SER A 363 -5.56 2.07 -31.12
C SER A 363 -4.70 0.97 -31.74
N PRO A 364 -4.81 0.72 -33.07
CA PRO A 364 -3.96 -0.23 -33.77
C PRO A 364 -2.45 0.05 -33.61
N GLU A 365 -2.07 1.32 -33.44
CA GLU A 365 -0.68 1.71 -33.16
C GLU A 365 -0.22 1.24 -31.78
N VAL A 366 -1.03 1.44 -30.74
CA VAL A 366 -0.73 1.00 -29.37
C VAL A 366 -0.70 -0.53 -29.32
N TYR A 367 -1.67 -1.21 -29.94
CA TYR A 367 -1.67 -2.67 -30.00
C TYR A 367 -0.41 -3.22 -30.70
N ALA A 368 0.04 -2.59 -31.78
CA ALA A 368 1.30 -2.95 -32.43
C ALA A 368 2.54 -2.76 -31.53
N LYS A 369 2.53 -1.76 -30.64
CA LYS A 369 3.59 -1.59 -29.62
C LYS A 369 3.56 -2.73 -28.60
N ILE A 370 2.39 -3.19 -28.17
CA ILE A 370 2.26 -4.35 -27.27
C ILE A 370 2.79 -5.63 -27.94
N VAL A 371 2.43 -5.88 -29.19
CA VAL A 371 2.94 -7.03 -29.97
C VAL A 371 4.48 -6.97 -30.04
N ARG A 372 5.03 -5.79 -30.38
CA ARG A 372 6.48 -5.58 -30.46
C ARG A 372 7.16 -5.81 -29.10
N LEU A 373 6.59 -5.28 -28.01
CA LEU A 373 7.10 -5.49 -26.67
C LEU A 373 7.13 -6.99 -26.33
N THR A 374 6.06 -7.71 -26.69
CA THR A 374 5.94 -9.16 -26.47
C THR A 374 7.06 -9.92 -27.19
N GLU A 375 7.27 -9.63 -28.47
CA GLU A 375 8.35 -10.25 -29.25
C GLU A 375 9.75 -9.92 -28.69
N GLN A 376 9.96 -8.68 -28.23
CA GLN A 376 11.25 -8.25 -27.69
C GLN A 376 11.56 -8.87 -26.33
N LEU A 377 10.55 -9.08 -25.48
CA LEU A 377 10.70 -9.78 -24.22
C LEU A 377 11.03 -11.26 -24.45
N ALA A 378 10.28 -11.94 -25.31
CA ALA A 378 10.50 -13.34 -25.64
C ALA A 378 11.86 -13.63 -26.33
N ASP A 379 12.43 -12.63 -27.04
CA ASP A 379 13.78 -12.74 -27.63
C ASP A 379 14.90 -12.63 -26.59
N LYS A 380 14.66 -11.92 -25.49
CA LYS A 380 15.71 -11.52 -24.53
C LYS A 380 15.65 -12.26 -23.20
N TYR A 381 14.47 -12.73 -22.82
CA TYR A 381 14.21 -13.38 -21.53
C TYR A 381 13.57 -14.75 -21.75
N PRO A 382 13.90 -15.74 -20.92
CA PRO A 382 13.15 -16.98 -20.82
C PRO A 382 11.67 -16.70 -20.53
N ASP A 383 10.78 -17.51 -21.10
CA ASP A 383 9.34 -17.32 -20.94
C ASP A 383 8.92 -17.37 -19.46
N ASP A 384 9.44 -18.32 -18.68
CA ASP A 384 9.14 -18.48 -17.26
C ASP A 384 9.67 -17.35 -16.35
N GLU A 385 10.51 -16.45 -16.88
CA GLU A 385 11.01 -15.27 -16.16
C GLU A 385 10.22 -13.99 -16.50
N ILE A 386 9.31 -14.03 -17.48
CA ILE A 386 8.48 -12.88 -17.85
C ILE A 386 7.18 -12.92 -17.06
N ASP A 387 7.04 -11.99 -16.11
CA ASP A 387 5.84 -11.75 -15.32
C ASP A 387 5.03 -10.62 -15.97
N TRP A 388 3.91 -10.97 -16.61
CA TRP A 388 3.07 -10.00 -17.31
C TRP A 388 2.19 -9.18 -16.37
N HIS A 389 1.90 -9.67 -15.17
CA HIS A 389 1.23 -8.89 -14.14
C HIS A 389 2.13 -7.76 -13.66
N LEU A 390 3.40 -8.05 -13.38
CA LEU A 390 4.40 -7.05 -13.00
C LEU A 390 4.62 -6.01 -14.11
N ILE A 391 4.62 -6.42 -15.38
CA ILE A 391 4.72 -5.49 -16.52
C ILE A 391 3.50 -4.57 -16.58
N PHE A 392 2.30 -5.09 -16.30
CA PHE A 392 1.08 -4.28 -16.22
C PHE A 392 1.14 -3.28 -15.06
N ASP A 393 1.58 -3.71 -13.88
CA ASP A 393 1.74 -2.86 -12.70
C ASP A 393 2.77 -1.77 -12.96
N SER A 394 3.93 -2.14 -13.51
CA SER A 394 4.95 -1.20 -13.98
C SER A 394 4.35 -0.18 -14.94
N GLY A 395 3.58 -0.64 -15.92
CA GLY A 395 2.92 0.21 -16.92
C GLY A 395 1.98 1.24 -16.28
N SER A 396 1.22 0.83 -15.29
CA SER A 396 0.29 1.68 -14.54
C SER A 396 1.01 2.82 -13.79
N THR A 397 2.31 2.67 -13.51
CA THR A 397 3.13 3.72 -12.89
C THR A 397 3.77 4.70 -13.88
N THR A 398 3.72 4.42 -15.19
CA THR A 398 4.50 5.16 -16.20
C THR A 398 3.85 6.42 -16.74
N ASP A 399 2.62 6.70 -16.33
CA ASP A 399 1.68 7.62 -16.95
C ASP A 399 2.22 9.05 -17.24
N ASN A 400 2.03 10.02 -16.34
CA ASN A 400 2.39 11.42 -16.59
C ASN A 400 3.65 11.85 -15.86
N ASN A 401 3.87 11.34 -14.64
CA ASN A 401 4.97 11.77 -13.78
C ASN A 401 5.98 10.66 -13.47
N GLY A 402 5.67 9.40 -13.83
CA GLY A 402 6.52 8.23 -13.55
C GLY A 402 6.74 8.01 -12.04
N LEU A 403 7.44 6.92 -11.71
CA LEU A 403 8.05 6.79 -10.38
C LEU A 403 9.37 7.57 -10.31
N PRO A 404 9.67 8.17 -9.15
CA PRO A 404 10.94 8.85 -8.93
C PRO A 404 12.12 7.87 -9.03
N HIS A 405 13.25 8.36 -9.52
CA HIS A 405 14.53 7.67 -9.47
C HIS A 405 15.60 8.72 -9.21
N HIS A 406 16.12 8.76 -7.98
CA HIS A 406 17.10 9.72 -7.52
C HIS A 406 18.00 9.09 -6.47
N ILE A 407 19.09 8.44 -6.94
CA ILE A 407 20.12 7.89 -6.07
C ILE A 407 20.97 9.04 -5.54
N SER A 408 20.75 9.40 -4.28
CA SER A 408 21.36 10.58 -3.66
C SER A 408 22.86 10.42 -3.45
N THR A 409 23.61 11.48 -3.73
CA THR A 409 25.02 11.59 -3.36
C THR A 409 25.19 11.81 -1.86
N SER A 410 26.39 11.58 -1.32
CA SER A 410 26.68 11.87 0.09
C SER A 410 26.45 13.33 0.46
N GLN A 411 26.63 14.28 -0.48
CA GLN A 411 26.35 15.69 -0.22
C GLN A 411 24.85 15.95 -0.07
N GLU A 412 24.03 15.43 -1.01
CA GLU A 412 22.57 15.57 -0.96
C GLU A 412 21.99 14.92 0.29
N LEU A 413 22.49 13.73 0.67
CA LEU A 413 22.09 13.07 1.92
C LEU A 413 22.32 13.96 3.14
N GLU A 414 23.47 14.64 3.25
CA GLU A 414 23.71 15.58 4.36
C GLU A 414 22.74 16.77 4.35
N GLU A 415 22.36 17.26 3.16
CA GLU A 415 21.36 18.33 3.02
C GLU A 415 19.96 17.85 3.44
N TYR A 416 19.55 16.65 3.01
CA TYR A 416 18.27 16.04 3.40
C TYR A 416 18.21 15.74 4.90
N PHE A 417 19.28 15.22 5.49
CA PHE A 417 19.39 15.04 6.94
C PHE A 417 19.29 16.36 7.70
N ALA A 418 19.89 17.43 7.19
CA ALA A 418 19.80 18.75 7.81
C ALA A 418 18.37 19.31 7.75
N ASN A 419 17.68 19.16 6.61
CA ASN A 419 16.29 19.58 6.44
C ASN A 419 15.35 18.78 7.33
N PHE A 420 15.50 17.45 7.37
CA PHE A 420 14.75 16.56 8.26
C PHE A 420 14.94 16.94 9.73
N LYS A 421 16.19 17.16 10.16
CA LYS A 421 16.47 17.61 11.53
C LYS A 421 15.79 18.95 11.84
N ARG A 422 15.89 19.92 10.94
CA ARG A 422 15.27 21.25 11.09
C ARG A 422 13.74 21.14 11.19
N PHE A 423 13.14 20.22 10.44
CA PHE A 423 11.72 19.91 10.56
C PHE A 423 11.38 19.39 11.96
N LEU A 424 12.10 18.35 12.43
CA LEU A 424 11.87 17.73 13.75
C LEU A 424 12.01 18.75 14.89
N GLU A 425 13.03 19.61 14.85
CA GLU A 425 13.27 20.65 15.87
C GLU A 425 12.16 21.70 15.95
N ARG A 426 11.36 21.85 14.88
CA ARG A 426 10.28 22.84 14.78
C ARG A 426 8.89 22.26 15.02
N LEU A 427 8.77 20.95 15.23
CA LEU A 427 7.49 20.31 15.54
C LEU A 427 6.88 20.92 16.81
N PRO A 428 5.61 21.37 16.79
CA PRO A 428 4.98 21.99 17.96
C PRO A 428 4.64 20.97 19.06
N VAL A 429 4.47 19.70 18.68
CA VAL A 429 4.21 18.56 19.57
C VAL A 429 5.01 17.34 19.10
N PRO A 430 5.46 16.46 20.01
CA PRO A 430 6.05 15.20 19.60
C PRO A 430 4.99 14.26 19.01
N PRO A 431 5.37 13.33 18.12
CA PRO A 431 4.47 12.26 17.68
C PRO A 431 4.18 11.28 18.82
N VAL A 432 3.04 10.60 18.72
CA VAL A 432 2.66 9.49 19.61
C VAL A 432 3.54 8.27 19.34
N ALA A 433 3.76 7.96 18.05
CA ALA A 433 4.60 6.87 17.59
C ALA A 433 5.34 7.30 16.31
N ILE A 434 6.52 6.71 16.10
CA ILE A 434 7.28 6.84 14.86
C ILE A 434 7.28 5.48 14.18
N THR A 435 6.91 5.46 12.90
CA THR A 435 7.05 4.30 12.02
C THR A 435 8.14 4.59 11.00
N MET A 436 8.89 3.56 10.62
CA MET A 436 9.97 3.66 9.65
C MET A 436 9.99 2.42 8.75
N ALA A 437 10.06 2.63 7.45
CA ALA A 437 10.21 1.57 6.46
C ALA A 437 11.57 1.69 5.79
N HIS A 438 12.23 0.55 5.55
CA HIS A 438 13.49 0.54 4.82
C HIS A 438 13.29 0.59 3.31
N SER A 439 12.24 -0.07 2.81
CA SER A 439 11.97 -0.27 1.39
C SER A 439 13.21 -0.78 0.65
N ALA A 440 13.94 -1.71 1.29
CA ALA A 440 15.14 -2.29 0.74
C ALA A 440 14.81 -3.57 -0.04
N GLN A 441 14.00 -4.48 0.52
CA GLN A 441 13.64 -5.75 -0.14
C GLN A 441 12.77 -5.58 -1.39
N ASP A 442 12.10 -4.44 -1.54
CA ASP A 442 11.37 -4.05 -2.75
C ASP A 442 12.20 -3.14 -3.69
N ASP A 443 13.49 -2.96 -3.40
CA ASP A 443 14.48 -2.23 -4.20
C ASP A 443 14.22 -0.73 -4.41
N TYR A 444 13.36 -0.09 -3.59
CA TYR A 444 13.12 1.36 -3.65
C TYR A 444 14.20 2.17 -2.94
N CYS A 445 14.62 1.82 -1.73
CA CYS A 445 15.79 2.40 -1.08
C CYS A 445 17.06 1.66 -1.51
N PRO A 446 18.11 2.34 -2.00
CA PRO A 446 19.34 1.68 -2.44
C PRO A 446 20.00 0.84 -1.34
N GLN A 447 20.20 -0.45 -1.64
CA GLN A 447 20.78 -1.45 -0.73
C GLN A 447 22.13 -1.05 -0.12
N ASP A 448 22.95 -0.29 -0.86
CA ASP A 448 24.26 0.18 -0.40
C ASP A 448 24.18 1.44 0.47
N GLN A 449 23.00 2.08 0.58
CA GLN A 449 22.77 3.30 1.36
C GLN A 449 21.85 3.11 2.56
N VAL A 450 20.92 2.14 2.54
CA VAL A 450 19.88 1.95 3.56
C VAL A 450 20.41 1.94 4.99
N ALA A 451 21.46 1.14 5.28
CA ALA A 451 22.02 1.02 6.63
C ALA A 451 22.63 2.35 7.13
N PHE A 452 23.25 3.13 6.24
CA PHE A 452 23.78 4.45 6.58
C PHE A 452 22.64 5.44 6.84
N ILE A 453 21.59 5.41 6.01
CA ILE A 453 20.42 6.28 6.17
C ILE A 453 19.71 5.98 7.51
N GLU A 454 19.44 4.71 7.80
CA GLU A 454 18.81 4.26 9.06
C GLU A 454 19.59 4.77 10.28
N GLU A 455 20.90 4.51 10.34
CA GLU A 455 21.77 4.95 11.45
C GLU A 455 21.69 6.47 11.66
N ARG A 456 21.68 7.23 10.56
CA ARG A 456 21.62 8.69 10.58
C ARG A 456 20.26 9.20 11.04
N VAL A 457 19.16 8.65 10.52
CA VAL A 457 17.80 9.02 10.92
C VAL A 457 17.59 8.74 12.40
N LEU A 458 17.96 7.56 12.89
CA LEU A 458 17.85 7.19 14.31
C LEU A 458 18.66 8.13 15.21
N ARG A 459 19.87 8.51 14.79
CA ARG A 459 20.68 9.50 15.52
C ARG A 459 19.99 10.86 15.59
N LEU A 460 19.43 11.35 14.48
CA LEU A 460 18.72 12.63 14.45
C LEU A 460 17.47 12.61 15.33
N LEU A 461 16.70 11.52 15.29
CA LEU A 461 15.56 11.31 16.19
C LEU A 461 16.01 11.37 17.66
N LYS A 462 17.12 10.70 18.01
CA LYS A 462 17.67 10.72 19.38
C LYS A 462 18.18 12.10 19.78
N ASP A 463 18.83 12.82 18.88
CA ASP A 463 19.33 14.19 19.11
C ASP A 463 18.19 15.17 19.44
N VAL A 464 17.05 15.05 18.75
CA VAL A 464 15.90 15.97 18.90
C VAL A 464 14.97 15.56 20.05
N PHE A 465 14.63 14.28 20.15
CA PHE A 465 13.67 13.79 21.16
C PHE A 465 14.33 13.40 22.48
N GLY A 466 15.62 13.08 22.49
CA GLY A 466 16.42 12.81 23.68
C GLY A 466 15.89 11.64 24.52
N GLU A 467 15.64 11.89 25.80
CA GLU A 467 15.10 10.90 26.74
C GLU A 467 13.61 10.57 26.50
N ARG A 468 12.92 11.34 25.64
CA ARG A 468 11.54 11.05 25.24
C ARG A 468 11.46 9.94 24.20
N LEU A 469 12.52 9.67 23.44
CA LEU A 469 12.56 8.57 22.47
C LEU A 469 12.87 7.26 23.19
N ASN A 470 12.25 6.16 22.77
CA ASN A 470 12.60 4.83 23.27
C ASN A 470 14.10 4.54 22.99
N ASP A 471 14.74 3.76 23.87
CA ASP A 471 16.19 3.52 23.78
C ASP A 471 16.54 2.49 22.70
N LYS A 472 15.60 1.60 22.36
CA LYS A 472 15.75 0.60 21.29
C LYS A 472 14.58 0.73 20.32
N ALA A 473 14.87 0.81 19.03
CA ALA A 473 13.87 0.65 18.00
C ALA A 473 13.37 -0.80 17.96
N ILE A 474 12.11 -1.00 17.61
CA ILE A 474 11.48 -2.32 17.55
C ILE A 474 11.50 -2.77 16.10
N LEU A 475 12.27 -3.82 15.82
CA LEU A 475 12.49 -4.34 14.47
C LEU A 475 11.55 -5.52 14.23
N GLN A 476 10.54 -5.35 13.38
CA GLN A 476 9.55 -6.41 13.13
C GLN A 476 10.17 -7.63 12.42
N TYR A 477 11.07 -7.38 11.47
CA TYR A 477 11.72 -8.44 10.69
C TYR A 477 12.76 -9.25 11.48
N MET A 478 13.09 -8.83 12.71
CA MET A 478 13.95 -9.58 13.62
C MET A 478 13.16 -10.36 14.69
N ASP A 479 11.83 -10.40 14.60
CA ASP A 479 10.93 -10.98 15.60
C ASP A 479 11.25 -10.51 17.04
N ASP A 480 11.70 -9.25 17.17
CA ASP A 480 12.07 -8.68 18.46
C ASP A 480 10.87 -8.77 19.41
N PRO A 481 10.95 -9.41 20.59
CA PRO A 481 9.80 -9.49 21.48
C PRO A 481 9.42 -8.11 21.99
N TRP A 482 8.19 -7.67 21.69
CA TRP A 482 7.68 -6.38 22.09
C TRP A 482 6.28 -6.48 22.68
N ASP A 483 5.98 -5.58 23.62
CA ASP A 483 4.66 -5.44 24.22
C ASP A 483 4.33 -3.95 24.27
N VAL A 484 3.39 -3.53 23.41
CA VAL A 484 2.98 -2.12 23.29
C VAL A 484 2.53 -1.53 24.63
N MET A 485 2.03 -2.36 25.55
CA MET A 485 1.57 -1.91 26.87
C MET A 485 2.72 -1.61 27.84
N LYS A 486 3.95 -2.01 27.49
CA LYS A 486 5.17 -1.81 28.27
C LYS A 486 6.08 -0.71 27.73
N LEU A 487 5.73 -0.09 26.59
CA LEU A 487 6.54 0.92 25.90
C LEU A 487 6.45 2.34 26.51
#